data_AF-A0A2G3A935-F1
#
_entry.id   AF-A0A2G3A935-F1
#
_cell.length_a   1.000
_cell.length_b   1.000
_cell.length_c   1.000
_cell.angle_alpha   90.00
_cell.angle_beta   90.00
_cell.angle_gamma   90.00
#
_symmetry.space_group_name_H-M   'P 1'
#
loop_
_entity.id
_entity.type
_entity.pdbx_description
1 polymer ?
#
loop_
_entity_poly.entity_id
_entity_poly.type
_entity_poly.pdbx_seq_one_letter_code
_entity_poly.pdbx_strand_id
1 'polypeptide(L)'
;MAVHQKLQVFVTLHIYFHDLILAQPDLLFSDCGLNGNYTQNSAYHNNLNTLLSSLSSNMNNYGFYNASIGRNADLVSVIVLCRGDVELQECRTCVNNAAPKIVRSCPVEKEAFGGYDECMLQYSGRPIIGTTTNDPLLYMWDSGNASKPQEFNRELKKLVETLRGQAVNGDPFRKYASGSATDPNDQTIYALVQCTPDLSPQDCSDCLTNAYGAMATCPCNGNRGSRQIGPRCNFRYQSYRFFKHVASESPPQGELRCSLILTFV
;
A
#
# COMPACT_ATOMS: atom_id res chain seq x y z
N MET A 1 -30.03 -20.60 77.72
CA MET A 1 -29.19 -21.25 76.70
C MET A 1 -29.76 -20.89 75.34
N ALA A 2 -29.14 -19.95 74.63
CA ALA A 2 -29.47 -19.63 73.25
C ALA A 2 -28.16 -19.21 72.56
N VAL A 3 -27.70 -20.03 71.62
CA VAL A 3 -26.48 -19.82 70.85
C VAL A 3 -26.88 -19.04 69.59
N HIS A 4 -26.44 -17.79 69.48
CA HIS A 4 -26.58 -17.03 68.24
C HIS A 4 -25.44 -17.40 67.28
N GLN A 5 -25.77 -18.22 66.28
CA GLN A 5 -24.89 -18.58 65.18
C GLN A 5 -24.95 -17.48 64.10
N LYS A 6 -23.86 -16.74 63.91
CA LYS A 6 -23.74 -15.74 62.84
C LYS A 6 -23.37 -16.46 61.53
N LEU A 7 -24.28 -16.42 60.56
CA LEU A 7 -24.09 -16.93 59.20
C LEU A 7 -23.28 -15.89 58.40
N GLN A 8 -22.03 -16.19 58.06
CA GLN A 8 -21.24 -15.37 57.14
C GLN A 8 -21.52 -15.81 55.70
N VAL A 9 -22.10 -14.91 54.90
CA VAL A 9 -22.33 -15.10 53.46
C VAL A 9 -21.08 -14.62 52.72
N PHE A 10 -20.33 -15.56 52.12
CA PHE A 10 -19.23 -15.23 51.22
C PHE A 10 -19.78 -14.94 49.82
N VAL A 11 -19.67 -13.69 49.37
CA VAL A 11 -20.01 -13.27 48.00
C VAL A 11 -18.76 -13.39 47.14
N THR A 12 -18.69 -14.40 46.26
CA THR A 12 -17.59 -14.57 45.31
C THR A 12 -17.86 -13.79 44.01
N LEU A 13 -17.21 -12.64 43.86
CA LEU A 13 -17.23 -11.82 42.65
C LEU A 13 -16.45 -12.54 41.53
N HIS A 14 -17.15 -13.15 40.57
CA HIS A 14 -16.53 -13.74 39.38
C HIS A 14 -16.24 -12.63 38.36
N ILE A 15 -14.97 -12.22 38.26
CA ILE A 15 -14.51 -11.31 37.21
C ILE A 15 -14.37 -12.13 35.92
N TYR A 16 -15.35 -12.02 35.02
CA TYR A 16 -15.28 -12.59 33.68
C TYR A 16 -14.37 -11.72 32.82
N PHE A 17 -13.08 -12.07 32.74
CA PHE A 17 -12.20 -11.58 31.69
C PHE A 17 -12.74 -12.08 30.34
N HIS A 18 -13.45 -11.21 29.62
CA HIS A 18 -13.72 -11.43 28.21
C HIS A 18 -12.44 -11.08 27.47
N ASP A 19 -11.64 -12.09 27.15
CA ASP A 19 -10.56 -11.93 26.18
C ASP A 19 -11.20 -11.57 24.83
N LEU A 20 -11.18 -10.28 24.50
CA LEU A 20 -11.45 -9.81 23.14
C LEU A 20 -10.31 -10.33 22.27
N ILE A 21 -10.53 -11.49 21.64
CA ILE A 21 -9.68 -11.96 20.55
C ILE A 21 -9.85 -10.94 19.42
N LEU A 22 -8.94 -9.98 19.33
CA LEU A 22 -8.83 -9.11 18.17
C LEU A 22 -8.31 -9.96 17.01
N ALA A 23 -9.24 -10.56 16.26
CA ALA A 23 -8.91 -11.17 14.98
C ALA A 23 -8.26 -10.09 14.11
N GLN A 24 -7.07 -10.37 13.57
CA GLN A 24 -6.45 -9.45 12.62
C GLN A 24 -7.35 -9.35 11.37
N PRO A 25 -7.55 -8.15 10.80
CA PRO A 25 -8.42 -7.98 9.64
C PRO A 25 -7.90 -8.78 8.44
N ASP A 26 -8.83 -9.35 7.67
CA ASP A 26 -8.53 -9.99 6.38
C ASP A 26 -7.87 -9.01 5.41
N LEU A 27 -7.19 -9.54 4.39
CA LEU A 27 -6.60 -8.69 3.35
C LEU A 27 -7.68 -7.82 2.69
N LEU A 28 -7.33 -6.56 2.43
CA LEU A 28 -8.23 -5.63 1.75
C LEU A 28 -8.51 -6.08 0.31
N PHE A 29 -7.50 -6.66 -0.33
CA PHE A 29 -7.59 -7.25 -1.66
C PHE A 29 -6.60 -8.43 -1.75
N SER A 30 -6.95 -9.42 -2.56
CA SER A 30 -6.08 -10.53 -2.90
C SER A 30 -6.52 -11.14 -4.23
N ASP A 31 -5.55 -11.64 -4.98
CA ASP A 31 -5.74 -12.40 -6.20
C ASP A 31 -4.72 -13.54 -6.25
N CYS A 32 -5.20 -14.71 -6.68
CA CYS A 32 -4.43 -15.93 -6.73
C CYS A 32 -4.08 -16.22 -8.19
N GLY A 33 -2.78 -16.23 -8.50
CA GLY A 33 -2.33 -16.41 -9.87
C GLY A 33 -2.54 -17.83 -10.37
N LEU A 34 -2.68 -18.01 -11.68
CA LEU A 34 -2.96 -19.31 -12.30
C LEU A 34 -1.69 -20.11 -12.66
N ASN A 35 -0.56 -19.82 -12.01
CA ASN A 35 0.76 -20.33 -12.40
C ASN A 35 1.15 -21.63 -11.69
N GLY A 36 0.13 -22.39 -11.31
CA GLY A 36 0.22 -23.73 -10.76
C GLY A 36 0.46 -23.76 -9.26
N ASN A 37 0.40 -24.97 -8.73
CA ASN A 37 0.35 -25.20 -7.29
C ASN A 37 1.68 -25.80 -6.82
N TYR A 38 2.06 -25.51 -5.58
CA TYR A 38 3.15 -26.20 -4.91
C TYR A 38 2.61 -27.31 -3.99
N THR A 39 3.44 -28.30 -3.72
CA THR A 39 3.14 -29.33 -2.72
C THR A 39 3.54 -28.83 -1.33
N GLN A 40 2.71 -29.11 -0.33
CA GLN A 40 3.05 -28.84 1.07
C GLN A 40 4.40 -29.46 1.44
N ASN A 41 5.24 -28.71 2.15
CA ASN A 41 6.60 -29.11 2.57
C ASN A 41 7.62 -29.34 1.42
N SER A 42 7.28 -28.96 0.18
CA SER A 42 8.25 -28.89 -0.91
C SER A 42 9.35 -27.85 -0.66
N ALA A 43 10.44 -27.91 -1.42
CA ALA A 43 11.48 -26.89 -1.37
C ALA A 43 10.93 -25.50 -1.74
N TYR A 44 10.06 -25.40 -2.76
CA TYR A 44 9.29 -24.19 -3.04
C TYR A 44 8.54 -23.65 -1.80
N HIS A 45 7.75 -24.49 -1.12
CA HIS A 45 6.98 -24.08 0.07
C HIS A 45 7.90 -23.56 1.19
N ASN A 46 9.02 -24.25 1.43
CA ASN A 46 9.99 -23.83 2.45
C ASN A 46 10.68 -22.51 2.07
N ASN A 47 11.01 -22.31 0.78
CA ASN A 47 11.57 -21.07 0.26
C ASN A 47 10.57 -19.92 0.41
N LEU A 48 9.29 -20.15 0.10
CA LEU A 48 8.22 -19.15 0.26
C LEU A 48 8.08 -18.73 1.73
N ASN A 49 8.01 -19.67 2.66
CA ASN A 49 7.91 -19.36 4.10
C ASN A 49 9.14 -18.60 4.62
N THR A 50 10.33 -18.97 4.17
CA THR A 50 11.59 -18.28 4.51
C THR A 50 11.56 -16.83 4.00
N LEU A 51 11.15 -16.64 2.75
CA LEU A 51 11.10 -15.33 2.14
C LEU A 51 10.07 -14.43 2.82
N LEU A 52 8.83 -14.92 3.00
CA LEU A 52 7.72 -14.19 3.63
C LEU A 52 8.01 -13.80 5.08
N SER A 53 8.63 -14.69 5.88
CA SER A 53 8.99 -14.39 7.27
C SER A 53 10.10 -13.33 7.41
N SER A 54 10.94 -13.18 6.39
CA SER A 54 12.04 -12.21 6.40
C SER A 54 11.64 -10.79 5.97
N LEU A 55 10.50 -10.61 5.30
CA LEU A 55 10.15 -9.37 4.59
C LEU A 55 10.17 -8.14 5.50
N SER A 56 9.45 -8.20 6.62
CA SER A 56 9.29 -7.06 7.54
C SER A 56 10.65 -6.56 8.03
N SER A 57 11.57 -7.45 8.39
CA SER A 57 12.91 -7.08 8.86
C SER A 57 13.78 -6.40 7.81
N ASN A 58 13.54 -6.69 6.53
CA ASN A 58 14.31 -6.15 5.40
C ASN A 58 13.71 -4.86 4.81
N MET A 59 12.52 -4.44 5.25
CA MET A 59 11.97 -3.15 4.83
C MET A 59 12.86 -2.01 5.30
N ASN A 60 13.07 -1.03 4.42
CA ASN A 60 13.79 0.22 4.67
C ASN A 60 12.85 1.42 4.60
N ASN A 61 13.37 2.63 4.86
CA ASN A 61 12.57 3.85 4.88
C ASN A 61 11.88 4.16 3.54
N TYR A 62 12.36 3.63 2.41
CA TYR A 62 11.72 3.82 1.12
C TYR A 62 10.48 2.94 0.91
N GLY A 63 10.24 1.98 1.81
CA GLY A 63 9.04 1.16 1.79
C GLY A 63 9.04 0.14 0.65
N PHE A 64 10.19 -0.23 0.10
CA PHE A 64 10.29 -1.21 -0.98
C PHE A 64 11.31 -2.29 -0.64
N TYR A 65 10.96 -3.54 -0.94
CA TYR A 65 11.88 -4.67 -0.85
C TYR A 65 11.51 -5.71 -1.90
N ASN A 66 12.53 -6.29 -2.52
CA ASN A 66 12.38 -7.43 -3.41
C ASN A 66 13.50 -8.45 -3.12
N ALA A 67 13.21 -9.72 -3.36
CA ALA A 67 14.16 -10.79 -3.17
C ALA A 67 13.72 -12.06 -3.90
N SER A 68 14.67 -12.94 -4.18
CA SER A 68 14.41 -14.27 -4.71
C SER A 68 15.22 -15.32 -3.97
N ILE A 69 14.63 -16.51 -3.76
CA ILE A 69 15.28 -17.68 -3.17
C ILE A 69 14.97 -18.90 -4.04
N GLY A 70 15.92 -19.82 -4.16
CA GLY A 70 15.76 -21.04 -4.94
C GLY A 70 16.03 -20.86 -6.43
N ARG A 71 15.85 -21.93 -7.20
CA ARG A 71 16.08 -22.01 -8.65
C ARG A 71 15.09 -22.97 -9.28
N ASN A 72 14.89 -22.86 -10.60
CA ASN A 72 14.02 -23.76 -11.37
C ASN A 72 12.62 -23.88 -10.74
N ALA A 73 12.15 -25.10 -10.46
CA ALA A 73 10.83 -25.36 -9.89
C ALA A 73 10.63 -24.84 -8.45
N ASP A 74 11.73 -24.55 -7.74
CA ASP A 74 11.76 -24.08 -6.35
C ASP A 74 12.08 -22.58 -6.22
N LEU A 75 12.20 -21.86 -7.34
CA LEU A 75 12.36 -20.41 -7.35
C LEU A 75 11.12 -19.76 -6.73
N VAL A 76 11.33 -18.84 -5.81
CA VAL A 76 10.32 -17.91 -5.31
C VAL A 76 10.89 -16.51 -5.44
N SER A 77 10.15 -15.61 -6.06
CA SER A 77 10.44 -14.17 -6.10
C SER A 77 9.35 -13.41 -5.35
N VAL A 78 9.71 -12.37 -4.62
CA VAL A 78 8.78 -11.51 -3.90
C VAL A 78 9.06 -10.05 -4.20
N ILE A 79 7.99 -9.26 -4.23
CA ILE A 79 8.04 -7.80 -4.28
C ILE A 79 7.04 -7.25 -3.28
N VAL A 80 7.52 -6.31 -2.46
CA VAL A 80 6.75 -5.63 -1.42
C VAL A 80 6.90 -4.14 -1.62
N LEU A 81 5.77 -3.43 -1.58
CA LEU A 81 5.72 -1.99 -1.65
C LEU A 81 4.76 -1.46 -0.60
N CYS A 82 5.26 -0.61 0.29
CA CYS A 82 4.46 0.21 1.18
C CYS A 82 4.13 1.53 0.50
N ARG A 83 3.00 2.12 0.86
CA ARG A 83 2.56 3.40 0.34
C ARG A 83 3.57 4.49 0.72
N GLY A 84 3.87 5.42 -0.19
CA GLY A 84 5.00 6.34 -0.03
C GLY A 84 4.95 7.30 1.18
N ASP A 85 3.78 7.53 1.77
CA ASP A 85 3.57 8.33 2.99
C ASP A 85 3.54 7.50 4.29
N VAL A 86 3.74 6.18 4.21
CA VAL A 86 3.74 5.26 5.36
C VAL A 86 5.12 5.20 5.97
N GLU A 87 5.21 5.39 7.29
CA GLU A 87 6.47 5.32 8.03
C GLU A 87 6.98 3.87 8.13
N LEU A 88 8.28 3.70 8.30
CA LEU A 88 8.92 2.38 8.31
C LEU A 88 8.26 1.39 9.28
N GLN A 89 7.95 1.81 10.51
CA GLN A 89 7.38 0.89 11.49
C GLN A 89 5.95 0.45 11.13
N GLU A 90 5.15 1.36 10.59
CA GLU A 90 3.80 1.07 10.09
C GLU A 90 3.86 0.16 8.85
N CYS A 91 4.80 0.43 7.94
CA CYS A 91 5.11 -0.42 6.80
C CYS A 91 5.48 -1.84 7.22
N ARG A 92 6.41 -1.98 8.18
CA ARG A 92 6.83 -3.27 8.75
C ARG A 92 5.67 -4.05 9.36
N THR A 93 4.81 -3.37 10.11
CA THR A 93 3.61 -3.98 10.68
C THR A 93 2.64 -4.44 9.59
N CYS A 94 2.39 -3.62 8.57
CA CYS A 94 1.54 -3.99 7.45
C CYS A 94 2.05 -5.26 6.75
N VAL A 95 3.34 -5.29 6.41
CA VAL A 95 3.97 -6.42 5.72
C VAL A 95 3.94 -7.69 6.58
N ASN A 96 4.23 -7.57 7.88
CA ASN A 96 4.18 -8.70 8.81
C ASN A 96 2.76 -9.27 8.96
N ASN A 97 1.73 -8.42 8.85
CA ASN A 97 0.33 -8.86 8.90
C ASN A 97 -0.14 -9.45 7.57
N ALA A 98 0.36 -8.93 6.43
CA ALA A 98 -0.05 -9.36 5.10
C ALA A 98 0.59 -10.69 4.69
N ALA A 99 1.88 -10.89 5.01
CA ALA A 99 2.66 -12.07 4.60
C ALA A 99 2.04 -13.42 5.00
N PRO A 100 1.55 -13.65 6.23
CA PRO A 100 0.87 -14.91 6.55
C PRO A 100 -0.55 -14.98 5.96
N LYS A 101 -1.22 -13.85 5.71
CA LYS A 101 -2.59 -13.85 5.20
C LYS A 101 -2.66 -14.11 3.71
N ILE A 102 -1.69 -13.66 2.91
CA ILE A 102 -1.72 -13.90 1.47
C ILE A 102 -1.68 -15.40 1.14
N VAL A 103 -0.94 -16.20 1.91
CA VAL A 103 -0.89 -17.67 1.75
C VAL A 103 -2.18 -18.33 2.24
N ARG A 104 -2.88 -17.72 3.21
CA ARG A 104 -4.21 -18.20 3.64
C ARG A 104 -5.28 -17.87 2.61
N SER A 105 -5.20 -16.71 1.98
CA SER A 105 -6.11 -16.27 0.92
C SER A 105 -5.89 -17.04 -0.38
N CYS A 106 -4.66 -17.43 -0.68
CA CYS A 106 -4.28 -18.24 -1.84
C CYS A 106 -3.57 -19.54 -1.42
N PRO A 107 -4.33 -20.53 -0.90
CA PRO A 107 -3.74 -21.78 -0.43
C PRO A 107 -3.04 -22.51 -1.58
N VAL A 108 -1.81 -22.98 -1.34
CA VAL A 108 -0.99 -23.81 -2.25
C VAL A 108 -0.64 -23.20 -3.62
N GLU A 109 -0.96 -21.94 -3.86
CA GLU A 109 -0.69 -21.26 -5.14
C GLU A 109 0.75 -20.79 -5.23
N LYS A 110 1.41 -20.98 -6.39
CA LYS A 110 2.76 -20.47 -6.65
C LYS A 110 2.80 -18.97 -6.99
N GLU A 111 1.66 -18.31 -7.04
CA GLU A 111 1.60 -16.88 -7.29
C GLU A 111 0.41 -16.26 -6.57
N ALA A 112 0.64 -15.14 -5.91
CA ALA A 112 -0.43 -14.35 -5.34
C ALA A 112 -0.02 -12.88 -5.27
N PHE A 113 -1.03 -12.02 -5.38
CA PHE A 113 -0.92 -10.59 -5.14
C PHE A 113 -1.96 -10.16 -4.12
N GLY A 114 -1.61 -9.34 -3.14
CA GLY A 114 -2.57 -8.89 -2.15
C GLY A 114 -1.97 -7.89 -1.17
N GLY A 115 -2.82 -7.35 -0.29
CA GLY A 115 -2.35 -6.37 0.68
C GLY A 115 -3.45 -5.62 1.42
N TYR A 116 -3.01 -4.51 2.00
CA TYR A 116 -3.80 -3.51 2.71
C TYR A 116 -3.65 -2.15 2.04
N ASP A 117 -4.16 -1.10 2.69
CA ASP A 117 -4.05 0.25 2.17
C ASP A 117 -2.63 0.82 2.27
N GLU A 118 -1.86 0.30 3.23
CA GLU A 118 -0.52 0.76 3.58
C GLU A 118 0.58 -0.04 2.87
N CYS A 119 0.29 -1.26 2.41
CA CYS A 119 1.27 -2.11 1.72
C CYS A 119 0.64 -3.16 0.81
N MET A 120 1.37 -3.51 -0.24
CA MET A 120 1.05 -4.57 -1.20
C MET A 120 2.22 -5.54 -1.33
N LEU A 121 1.90 -6.81 -1.58
CA LEU A 121 2.85 -7.92 -1.68
C LEU A 121 2.47 -8.80 -2.87
N GLN A 122 3.46 -9.09 -3.71
CA GLN A 122 3.37 -10.11 -4.76
C GLN A 122 4.44 -11.16 -4.51
N TYR A 123 4.09 -12.44 -4.55
CA TYR A 123 5.07 -13.51 -4.72
C TYR A 123 4.75 -14.30 -5.99
N SER A 124 5.77 -14.85 -6.64
CA SER A 124 5.62 -15.69 -7.82
C SER A 124 6.71 -16.76 -7.88
N GLY A 125 6.38 -17.92 -8.45
CA GLY A 125 7.34 -18.96 -8.82
C GLY A 125 8.16 -18.66 -10.06
N ARG A 126 8.01 -17.46 -10.64
CA ARG A 126 8.79 -16.97 -11.79
C ARG A 126 9.60 -15.74 -11.40
N PRO A 127 10.60 -15.36 -12.21
CA PRO A 127 11.28 -14.07 -12.05
C PRO A 127 10.29 -12.92 -12.28
N ILE A 128 10.12 -12.04 -11.30
CA ILE A 128 9.27 -10.83 -11.39
C ILE A 128 10.05 -9.53 -11.06
N ILE A 129 11.32 -9.64 -10.67
CA ILE A 129 12.17 -8.48 -10.37
C ILE A 129 12.65 -7.88 -11.70
N GLY A 130 12.47 -6.57 -11.86
CA GLY A 130 12.85 -5.86 -13.09
C GLY A 130 11.93 -6.14 -14.28
N THR A 131 10.78 -6.79 -14.08
CA THR A 131 9.75 -6.93 -15.11
C THR A 131 8.77 -5.77 -15.06
N THR A 132 8.13 -5.48 -16.19
CA THR A 132 7.10 -4.43 -16.30
C THR A 132 5.68 -4.99 -16.18
N THR A 133 5.53 -6.28 -15.87
CA THR A 133 4.23 -6.96 -15.77
C THR A 133 3.44 -6.44 -14.56
N ASN A 134 2.38 -5.68 -14.83
CA ASN A 134 1.50 -5.10 -13.83
C ASN A 134 0.17 -5.88 -13.68
N ASP A 135 0.23 -7.20 -13.79
CA ASP A 135 -0.91 -8.12 -13.70
C ASP A 135 -0.85 -8.89 -12.36
N PRO A 136 -1.98 -9.08 -11.65
CA PRO A 136 -3.32 -8.60 -11.97
C PRO A 136 -3.48 -7.09 -11.73
N LEU A 137 -4.39 -6.46 -12.48
CA LEU A 137 -4.87 -5.11 -12.19
C LEU A 137 -6.23 -5.18 -11.49
N LEU A 138 -6.24 -4.91 -10.18
CA LEU A 138 -7.43 -4.97 -9.34
C LEU A 138 -8.10 -3.60 -9.22
N TYR A 139 -9.43 -3.60 -9.08
CA TYR A 139 -10.25 -2.41 -9.03
C TYR A 139 -11.04 -2.37 -7.72
N MET A 140 -11.04 -1.21 -7.05
CA MET A 140 -11.88 -0.96 -5.88
C MET A 140 -12.45 0.45 -5.98
N TRP A 141 -13.71 0.65 -5.63
CA TRP A 141 -14.34 1.96 -5.74
C TRP A 141 -15.39 2.22 -4.67
N ASP A 142 -15.63 3.50 -4.41
CA ASP A 142 -16.74 3.95 -3.60
C ASP A 142 -18.04 3.81 -4.41
N SER A 143 -19.13 3.37 -3.78
CA SER A 143 -20.43 3.21 -4.47
C SER A 143 -21.11 4.54 -4.86
N GLY A 144 -20.63 5.68 -4.36
CA GLY A 144 -21.19 6.99 -4.63
C GLY A 144 -20.58 7.69 -5.84
N ASN A 145 -21.42 8.37 -6.62
CA ASN A 145 -20.97 9.24 -7.72
C ASN A 145 -20.44 10.57 -7.21
N ALA A 146 -19.54 11.19 -7.97
CA ALA A 146 -19.26 12.61 -7.83
C ALA A 146 -20.51 13.44 -8.19
N SER A 147 -20.64 14.65 -7.66
CA SER A 147 -21.83 15.47 -7.89
C SER A 147 -21.95 15.90 -9.35
N LYS A 148 -20.80 16.16 -10.01
CA LYS A 148 -20.69 16.45 -11.45
C LYS A 148 -19.59 15.58 -12.09
N PRO A 149 -19.89 14.33 -12.47
CA PRO A 149 -18.89 13.35 -12.90
C PRO A 149 -17.95 13.83 -14.02
N GLN A 150 -18.47 14.57 -15.00
CA GLN A 150 -17.66 15.05 -16.14
C GLN A 150 -16.64 16.13 -15.73
N GLU A 151 -17.04 17.06 -14.87
CA GLU A 151 -16.16 18.12 -14.35
C GLU A 151 -15.13 17.54 -13.39
N PHE A 152 -15.59 16.67 -12.48
CA PHE A 152 -14.75 15.92 -11.56
C PHE A 152 -13.66 15.12 -12.31
N ASN A 153 -14.05 14.33 -13.32
CA ASN A 153 -13.11 13.52 -14.09
C ASN A 153 -12.08 14.37 -14.85
N ARG A 154 -12.46 15.56 -15.34
CA ARG A 154 -11.56 16.48 -16.02
C ARG A 154 -10.50 17.04 -15.08
N GLU A 155 -10.87 17.41 -13.85
CA GLU A 155 -9.91 17.88 -12.85
C GLU A 155 -9.07 16.72 -12.28
N LEU A 156 -9.67 15.55 -12.08
CA LEU A 156 -8.95 14.33 -11.71
C LEU A 156 -7.87 13.99 -12.75
N LYS A 157 -8.18 14.08 -14.05
CA LYS A 157 -7.21 13.82 -15.13
C LYS A 157 -5.98 14.72 -15.00
N LYS A 158 -6.18 16.03 -14.86
CA LYS A 158 -5.09 17.01 -14.72
C LYS A 158 -4.26 16.74 -13.46
N LEU A 159 -4.92 16.43 -12.34
CA LEU A 159 -4.26 16.09 -11.08
C LEU A 159 -3.37 14.85 -11.26
N VAL A 160 -3.90 13.76 -11.82
CA VAL A 160 -3.16 12.52 -12.05
C VAL A 160 -2.00 12.71 -13.02
N GLU A 161 -2.17 13.49 -14.09
CA GLU A 161 -1.08 13.82 -15.02
C GLU A 161 0.05 14.57 -14.32
N THR A 162 -0.29 15.50 -13.43
CA THR A 162 0.69 16.25 -12.61
C THR A 162 1.42 15.33 -11.64
N LEU A 163 0.66 14.50 -10.88
CA LEU A 163 1.23 13.58 -9.90
C LEU A 163 2.10 12.51 -10.57
N ARG A 164 1.73 12.01 -11.75
CA ARG A 164 2.55 11.09 -12.54
C ARG A 164 3.90 11.72 -12.86
N GLY A 165 3.91 12.97 -13.33
CA GLY A 165 5.15 13.71 -13.60
C GLY A 165 6.04 13.83 -12.36
N GLN A 166 5.45 14.09 -11.19
CA GLN A 166 6.18 14.18 -9.92
C GLN A 166 6.73 12.83 -9.45
N ALA A 167 5.94 11.76 -9.53
CA ALA A 167 6.36 10.41 -9.11
C ALA A 167 7.47 9.85 -10.02
N VAL A 168 7.42 10.14 -11.32
CA VAL A 168 8.41 9.67 -12.30
C VAL A 168 9.74 10.40 -12.17
N ASN A 169 9.71 11.72 -11.94
CA ASN A 169 10.89 12.58 -11.90
C ASN A 169 11.40 12.91 -10.48
N GLY A 170 10.74 12.38 -9.45
CA GLY A 170 11.09 12.58 -8.05
C GLY A 170 12.22 11.68 -7.57
N ASP A 171 12.13 11.24 -6.31
CA ASP A 171 13.10 10.34 -5.69
C ASP A 171 13.15 8.97 -6.43
N PRO A 172 14.30 8.54 -6.96
CA PRO A 172 14.42 7.27 -7.67
C PRO A 172 14.09 6.05 -6.79
N PHE A 173 14.28 6.14 -5.47
CA PHE A 173 13.99 5.07 -4.51
C PHE A 173 12.56 5.14 -3.98
N ARG A 174 11.83 6.23 -4.23
CA ARG A 174 10.43 6.39 -3.86
C ARG A 174 9.66 7.14 -4.95
N LYS A 175 9.24 6.39 -5.96
CA LYS A 175 8.42 6.87 -7.09
C LYS A 175 6.96 7.04 -6.67
N TYR A 176 6.69 8.07 -5.87
CA TYR A 176 5.40 8.37 -5.26
C TYR A 176 5.07 9.85 -5.39
N ALA A 177 3.81 10.17 -5.63
CA ALA A 177 3.29 11.52 -5.48
C ALA A 177 1.85 11.49 -5.00
N SER A 178 1.49 12.44 -4.15
CA SER A 178 0.13 12.66 -3.69
C SER A 178 -0.20 14.14 -3.66
N GLY A 179 -1.47 14.47 -3.80
CA GLY A 179 -1.92 15.84 -3.86
C GLY A 179 -3.42 15.96 -3.94
N SER A 180 -3.89 17.20 -4.09
CA SER A 180 -5.31 17.50 -4.20
C SER A 180 -5.60 18.58 -5.23
N ALA A 181 -6.79 18.54 -5.79
CA ALA A 181 -7.37 19.60 -6.62
C ALA A 181 -8.80 19.85 -6.17
N THR A 182 -9.35 21.02 -6.48
CA THR A 182 -10.75 21.32 -6.22
C THR A 182 -11.45 21.48 -7.56
N ASP A 183 -12.58 20.80 -7.72
CA ASP A 183 -13.39 20.92 -8.93
C ASP A 183 -14.19 22.24 -8.95
N PRO A 184 -14.80 22.62 -10.08
CA PRO A 184 -15.60 23.85 -10.18
C PRO A 184 -16.84 23.91 -9.26
N ASN A 185 -17.19 22.83 -8.57
CA ASN A 185 -18.32 22.72 -7.65
C ASN A 185 -17.84 22.63 -6.19
N ASP A 186 -16.62 23.11 -5.91
CA ASP A 186 -15.99 23.09 -4.59
C ASP A 186 -15.80 21.67 -4.01
N GLN A 187 -15.79 20.62 -4.84
CA GLN A 187 -15.45 19.27 -4.39
C GLN A 187 -13.94 19.06 -4.44
N THR A 188 -13.33 18.79 -3.28
CA THR A 188 -11.91 18.45 -3.22
C THR A 188 -11.67 16.99 -3.61
N ILE A 189 -10.75 16.79 -4.54
CA ILE A 189 -10.25 15.50 -5.02
C ILE A 189 -8.89 15.28 -4.38
N TYR A 190 -8.72 14.18 -3.66
CA TYR A 190 -7.42 13.72 -3.16
C TYR A 190 -6.97 12.56 -4.03
N ALA A 191 -5.74 12.59 -4.53
CA ALA A 191 -5.19 11.52 -5.35
C ALA A 191 -3.74 11.22 -4.99
N LEU A 192 -3.34 9.98 -5.29
CA LEU A 192 -1.94 9.57 -5.31
C LEU A 192 -1.68 8.60 -6.44
N VAL A 193 -0.41 8.53 -6.83
CA VAL A 193 0.14 7.56 -7.77
C VAL A 193 1.45 7.03 -7.21
N GLN A 194 1.74 5.76 -7.49
CA GLN A 194 2.99 5.15 -7.03
C GLN A 194 3.45 4.04 -7.97
N CYS A 195 4.77 3.94 -8.14
CA CYS A 195 5.45 2.84 -8.83
C CYS A 195 6.42 2.12 -7.89
N THR A 196 6.74 0.87 -8.22
CA THR A 196 7.89 0.19 -7.62
C THR A 196 9.19 0.86 -8.10
N PRO A 197 10.17 1.09 -7.20
CA PRO A 197 11.43 1.75 -7.54
C PRO A 197 12.29 1.04 -8.60
N ASP A 198 12.09 -0.26 -8.83
CA ASP A 198 12.82 -1.04 -9.84
C ASP A 198 12.42 -0.71 -11.30
N LEU A 199 11.33 0.03 -11.51
CA LEU A 199 10.94 0.50 -12.84
C LEU A 199 11.79 1.69 -13.31
N SER A 200 12.11 1.71 -14.61
CA SER A 200 12.64 2.93 -15.23
C SER A 200 11.62 4.07 -15.15
N PRO A 201 12.04 5.35 -15.30
CA PRO A 201 11.10 6.47 -15.37
C PRO A 201 10.02 6.28 -16.45
N GLN A 202 10.40 5.75 -17.61
CA GLN A 202 9.47 5.48 -18.71
C GLN A 202 8.49 4.37 -18.36
N ASP A 203 8.98 3.22 -17.85
CA ASP A 203 8.11 2.10 -17.47
C ASP A 203 7.12 2.49 -16.36
N CYS A 204 7.56 3.31 -15.40
CA CYS A 204 6.68 3.86 -14.37
C CYS A 204 5.60 4.77 -14.98
N SER A 205 5.97 5.67 -15.90
CA SER A 205 5.02 6.55 -16.59
C SER A 205 3.98 5.75 -17.38
N ASP A 206 4.42 4.71 -18.11
CA ASP A 206 3.55 3.86 -18.92
C ASP A 206 2.63 3.02 -18.03
N CYS A 207 3.16 2.45 -16.95
CA CYS A 207 2.36 1.73 -15.96
C CYS A 207 1.25 2.61 -15.38
N LEU A 208 1.58 3.82 -14.91
CA LEU A 208 0.60 4.75 -14.35
C LEU A 208 -0.42 5.24 -15.37
N THR A 209 0.01 5.42 -16.63
CA THR A 209 -0.90 5.76 -17.73
C THR A 209 -1.89 4.63 -18.00
N ASN A 210 -1.45 3.39 -17.98
CA ASN A 210 -2.32 2.22 -18.15
C ASN A 210 -3.26 2.03 -16.95
N ALA A 211 -2.76 2.18 -15.72
CA ALA A 211 -3.55 2.09 -14.51
C ALA A 211 -4.68 3.13 -14.50
N TYR A 212 -4.39 4.40 -14.81
CA TYR A 212 -5.43 5.43 -14.95
C TYR A 212 -6.33 5.17 -16.17
N GLY A 213 -5.77 4.76 -17.30
CA GLY A 213 -6.52 4.49 -18.53
C GLY A 213 -7.59 3.41 -18.38
N ALA A 214 -7.38 2.45 -17.47
CA ALA A 214 -8.37 1.43 -17.13
C ALA A 214 -9.67 2.00 -16.52
N MET A 215 -9.68 3.25 -16.06
CA MET A 215 -10.92 3.94 -15.65
C MET A 215 -11.92 4.10 -16.80
N ALA A 216 -11.48 4.14 -18.06
CA ALA A 216 -12.36 4.33 -19.21
C ALA A 216 -13.40 3.21 -19.36
N THR A 217 -13.04 1.97 -19.01
CA THR A 217 -13.90 0.79 -19.07
C THR A 217 -14.43 0.37 -17.70
N CYS A 218 -14.02 1.05 -16.62
CA CYS A 218 -14.48 0.74 -15.28
C CYS A 218 -15.95 1.17 -15.08
N PRO A 219 -16.81 0.33 -14.44
CA PRO A 219 -18.14 0.76 -14.00
C PRO A 219 -18.09 1.87 -12.94
N CYS A 220 -16.92 2.13 -12.37
CA CYS A 220 -16.64 3.17 -11.40
C CYS A 220 -16.33 4.54 -12.02
N ASN A 221 -16.40 4.68 -13.35
CA ASN A 221 -16.13 5.95 -14.01
C ASN A 221 -17.15 7.02 -13.59
N GLY A 222 -16.67 8.10 -12.97
CA GLY A 222 -17.51 9.14 -12.38
C GLY A 222 -17.81 8.97 -10.90
N ASN A 223 -17.31 7.90 -10.26
CA ASN A 223 -17.43 7.71 -8.83
C ASN A 223 -16.57 8.72 -8.06
N ARG A 224 -16.95 9.01 -6.82
CA ARG A 224 -16.22 9.93 -5.93
C ARG A 224 -14.93 9.34 -5.35
N GLY A 225 -14.63 8.08 -5.70
CA GLY A 225 -13.43 7.38 -5.26
C GLY A 225 -13.21 6.09 -6.05
N SER A 226 -11.97 5.85 -6.44
CA SER A 226 -11.55 4.61 -7.12
C SER A 226 -10.07 4.31 -6.88
N ARG A 227 -9.71 3.05 -7.09
CA ARG A 227 -8.35 2.52 -6.96
C ARG A 227 -8.11 1.52 -8.10
N GLN A 228 -6.96 1.67 -8.76
CA GLN A 228 -6.41 0.71 -9.71
C GLN A 228 -5.09 0.23 -9.12
N ILE A 229 -5.06 -1.05 -8.74
CA ILE A 229 -4.04 -1.62 -7.88
C ILE A 229 -3.33 -2.72 -8.67
N GLY A 230 -2.09 -2.49 -9.03
CA GLY A 230 -1.23 -3.49 -9.65
C GLY A 230 0.09 -3.65 -8.89
N PRO A 231 0.82 -4.75 -9.12
CA PRO A 231 2.05 -5.06 -8.39
C PRO A 231 3.24 -4.14 -8.71
N ARG A 232 3.21 -3.45 -9.85
CA ARG A 232 4.26 -2.52 -10.31
C ARG A 232 3.89 -1.06 -10.09
N CYS A 233 2.61 -0.73 -10.24
CA CYS A 233 2.13 0.61 -9.97
C CYS A 233 0.66 0.60 -9.56
N ASN A 234 0.26 1.65 -8.86
CA ASN A 234 -1.12 1.88 -8.46
C ASN A 234 -1.49 3.36 -8.54
N PHE A 235 -2.80 3.58 -8.67
CA PHE A 235 -3.43 4.88 -8.67
C PHE A 235 -4.65 4.82 -7.75
N ARG A 236 -4.85 5.86 -6.94
CA ARG A 236 -6.03 5.99 -6.09
C ARG A 236 -6.48 7.43 -6.01
N TYR A 237 -7.79 7.65 -6.04
CA TYR A 237 -8.38 8.92 -5.66
C TYR A 237 -9.60 8.74 -4.75
N GLN A 238 -9.89 9.76 -3.96
CA GLN A 238 -11.03 9.84 -3.05
C GLN A 238 -11.48 11.30 -2.86
N SER A 239 -12.73 11.48 -2.45
CA SER A 239 -13.29 12.77 -2.03
C SER A 239 -12.92 13.18 -0.60
N TYR A 240 -12.26 12.28 0.13
CA TYR A 240 -11.67 12.53 1.45
C TYR A 240 -10.18 12.26 1.42
N ARG A 241 -9.44 12.85 2.34
CA ARG A 241 -8.01 12.63 2.46
C ARG A 241 -7.70 11.27 3.08
N PHE A 242 -6.75 10.54 2.49
CA PHE A 242 -6.37 9.19 2.93
C PHE A 242 -4.84 8.97 3.02
N PHE A 243 -4.05 10.02 2.86
CA PHE A 243 -2.59 10.00 2.96
C PHE A 243 -2.07 11.10 3.89
N LYS A 244 -0.94 10.86 4.55
CA LYS A 244 -0.24 11.84 5.40
C LYS A 244 0.41 12.92 4.53
N HIS A 245 0.67 14.10 5.11
CA HIS A 245 1.45 15.12 4.39
C HIS A 245 2.88 14.60 4.19
N VAL A 246 3.31 14.45 2.93
CA VAL A 246 4.74 14.39 2.63
C VAL A 246 5.19 15.85 2.61
N ALA A 247 5.95 16.28 3.61
CA ALA A 247 6.62 17.56 3.54
C ALA A 247 7.57 17.49 2.34
N SER A 248 7.36 18.32 1.31
CA SER A 248 8.42 18.60 0.35
C SER A 248 9.60 19.10 1.19
N GLU A 249 10.73 18.41 1.17
CA GLU A 249 11.96 19.00 1.67
C GLU A 249 12.09 20.37 1.01
N SER A 250 11.99 21.41 1.83
CA SER A 250 12.20 22.77 1.36
C SER A 250 13.66 22.83 0.92
N PRO A 251 14.02 23.49 -0.20
CA PRO A 251 15.42 23.79 -0.48
C PRO A 251 15.99 24.50 0.76
N PRO A 252 17.24 24.22 1.17
CA PRO A 252 17.82 24.85 2.35
C PRO A 252 17.66 26.36 2.21
N GLN A 253 16.93 26.97 3.15
CA GLN A 253 16.81 28.41 3.24
C GLN A 253 18.23 28.94 3.38
N GLY A 254 18.75 29.54 2.30
CA GLY A 254 20.04 30.20 2.32
C GLY A 254 20.04 31.21 3.47
N GLU A 255 21.02 31.07 4.37
CA GLU A 255 21.27 32.06 5.41
C GLU A 255 21.36 33.44 4.78
N LEU A 256 20.37 34.29 5.06
CA LEU A 256 20.49 35.73 4.88
C LEU A 256 21.58 36.23 5.82
N ARG A 257 22.83 36.24 5.32
CA ARG A 257 23.93 36.93 5.98
C ARG A 257 23.67 38.43 5.90
N CYS A 258 23.09 38.96 6.96
CA CYS A 258 23.04 40.39 7.22
C CYS A 258 24.49 40.88 7.41
N SER A 259 25.09 41.45 6.38
CA SER A 259 26.38 42.14 6.51
C SER A 259 26.11 43.50 7.13
N LEU A 260 26.46 43.67 8.41
CA LEU A 260 26.63 45.01 8.99
C LEU A 260 27.78 45.70 8.25
N ILE A 261 27.47 46.67 7.40
CA ILE A 261 28.45 47.64 6.93
C ILE A 261 28.59 48.68 8.05
N LEU A 262 29.63 48.53 8.88
CA LEU A 262 30.11 49.59 9.75
C LEU A 262 30.91 50.57 8.88
N THR A 263 30.29 51.65 8.43
CA THR A 263 31.02 52.82 7.94
C THR A 263 31.60 53.57 9.14
N PHE A 264 32.92 53.53 9.27
CA PHE A 264 33.67 54.44 10.13
C PHE A 264 33.67 55.84 9.51
N VAL A 265 33.23 56.84 10.27
CA VAL A 265 33.58 58.25 10.10
C VAL A 265 34.17 58.71 11.43
#